data_AF-A0A9W4NZS1-F1
#
_entry.id   AF-A0A9W4NZS1-F1
#
_cell.length_a   1.000
_cell.length_b   1.000
_cell.length_c   1.000
_cell.angle_alpha   90.00
_cell.angle_beta   90.00
_cell.angle_gamma   90.00
#
_symmetry.space_group_name_H-M   'P 1'
#
loop_
_entity.id
_entity.type
_entity.pdbx_description
1 polymer ?
#
loop_
_entity_poly.entity_id
_entity_poly.type
_entity_poly.pdbx_seq_one_letter_code
_entity_poly.pdbx_strand_id
1 'polypeptide(L)'
;MPRAPAVDYNHLEIFIAMCKPNDIGWIHWMVLLVHPNAMRCTWIHCTGRPGHRKFDVDENKRFDSWGIEYHKYIGTVTTCKYDSILREAGKIPLQSCQLWACYLLYRLERKRYIKEGTFDHYMYDYTHRMNENHGPGDDVPFRMRRDFNDLLFLFTLNFKMTFIQAADAIITDRGGVVENRHWVHAAIVDSTGKLLFSVGDPTRMTLARSAAKPIQTLAILETPGFDNFNFEDADLALMCASHSSEEQHIARARSMLVKANATEADMRCGPHPPLSESVNRAWIKGDYTPSAICSNCSGKHAGMLAGAKALGARIEDYHLPSHPIQSQVRRVFEELCYPDEKNVPWGLDGCNLPAPATSLRLLGKLYATVAASVDHTSKDDSGQDAATQLRTHSLSRIFNAMAQFPELVAGEGRFCTQLMRAFPGQLIGKLGADGCYGIGIRESEQTRNLGANGALGIAVKIEDGDVSMLYAAVTEILRRLQIGTPKSHQALENFHSPKICNTVGVITGHVSHSFRLHPAL
;
A
#
# COMPACT_ATOMS: atom_id res chain seq x y z
N MET A 1 19.89 -46.40 0.54
CA MET A 1 18.89 -45.41 0.07
C MET A 1 17.60 -45.66 0.84
N PRO A 2 16.95 -44.64 1.41
CA PRO A 2 15.63 -44.81 2.01
C PRO A 2 14.65 -45.30 0.94
N ARG A 3 13.81 -46.29 1.28
CA ARG A 3 12.74 -46.76 0.40
C ARG A 3 11.76 -45.59 0.21
N ALA A 4 11.41 -45.27 -1.04
CA ALA A 4 10.39 -44.26 -1.30
C ALA A 4 9.10 -44.60 -0.54
N PRO A 5 8.42 -43.61 0.06
CA PRO A 5 7.18 -43.85 0.78
C PRO A 5 6.14 -44.48 -0.15
N ALA A 6 5.38 -45.45 0.37
CA ALA A 6 4.34 -46.10 -0.40
C ALA A 6 3.23 -45.10 -0.79
N VAL A 7 2.65 -45.30 -1.98
CA VAL A 7 1.52 -44.49 -2.45
C VAL A 7 0.29 -44.79 -1.59
N ASP A 8 -0.37 -43.75 -1.09
CA ASP A 8 -1.65 -43.88 -0.36
C ASP A 8 -2.83 -43.80 -1.33
N TYR A 9 -3.46 -44.94 -1.60
CA TYR A 9 -4.63 -45.03 -2.47
C TYR A 9 -5.96 -44.74 -1.77
N ASN A 10 -5.97 -44.49 -0.46
CA ASN A 10 -7.19 -44.18 0.29
C ASN A 10 -7.54 -42.68 0.28
N HIS A 11 -6.55 -41.83 -0.03
CA HIS A 11 -6.70 -40.39 -0.08
C HIS A 11 -6.32 -39.82 -1.43
N LEU A 12 -6.93 -38.68 -1.76
CA LEU A 12 -6.61 -37.84 -2.91
C LEU A 12 -6.31 -36.43 -2.40
N GLU A 13 -5.12 -35.96 -2.70
CA GLU A 13 -4.74 -34.57 -2.55
C GLU A 13 -5.22 -33.79 -3.77
N ILE A 14 -5.78 -32.62 -3.50
CA ILE A 14 -6.28 -31.68 -4.49
C ILE A 14 -5.26 -30.56 -4.59
N PHE A 15 -4.84 -30.26 -5.81
CA PHE A 15 -3.98 -29.12 -6.11
C PHE A 15 -4.63 -28.23 -7.15
N ILE A 16 -4.32 -26.94 -7.13
CA ILE A 16 -4.47 -26.07 -8.29
C ILE A 16 -3.12 -25.92 -8.95
N ALA A 17 -3.07 -25.98 -10.28
CA ALA A 17 -1.85 -25.86 -11.05
C ALA A 17 -1.97 -24.73 -12.07
N MET A 18 -0.92 -23.90 -12.11
CA MET A 18 -0.72 -22.87 -13.11
C MET A 18 0.32 -23.33 -14.11
N CYS A 19 -0.06 -23.37 -15.38
CA CYS A 19 0.80 -23.78 -16.47
C CYS A 19 1.49 -22.58 -17.11
N LYS A 20 2.68 -22.84 -17.66
CA LYS A 20 3.45 -21.82 -18.39
C LYS A 20 2.59 -21.21 -19.50
N PRO A 21 2.77 -19.90 -19.79
CA PRO A 21 2.11 -19.29 -20.94
C PRO A 21 2.47 -20.03 -22.22
N ASN A 22 1.48 -20.34 -23.05
CA ASN A 22 1.74 -20.80 -24.42
C ASN A 22 2.26 -19.65 -25.31
N ASP A 23 2.63 -19.92 -26.57
CA ASP A 23 3.23 -18.93 -27.49
C ASP A 23 2.38 -17.67 -27.73
N ILE A 24 1.08 -17.73 -27.39
CA ILE A 24 0.15 -16.59 -27.48
C ILE A 24 0.00 -15.83 -26.15
N GLY A 25 0.77 -16.18 -25.12
CA GLY A 25 0.85 -15.49 -23.82
C GLY A 25 -0.24 -15.86 -22.81
N TRP A 26 -0.95 -16.99 -22.98
CA TRP A 26 -2.07 -17.36 -22.11
C TRP A 26 -1.64 -18.38 -21.07
N ILE A 27 -1.85 -18.02 -19.81
CA ILE A 27 -1.66 -18.91 -18.65
C ILE A 27 -2.86 -19.84 -18.52
N HIS A 28 -2.62 -21.14 -18.40
CA HIS A 28 -3.65 -22.17 -18.30
C HIS A 28 -3.77 -22.69 -16.87
N TRP A 29 -4.99 -22.77 -16.34
CA TRP A 29 -5.26 -23.26 -14.98
C TRP A 29 -5.94 -24.62 -15.02
N MET A 30 -5.57 -25.50 -14.09
CA MET A 30 -6.19 -26.80 -13.93
C MET A 30 -6.21 -27.25 -12.47
N VAL A 31 -7.11 -28.17 -12.14
CA VAL A 31 -7.13 -28.84 -10.84
C VAL A 31 -6.52 -30.24 -11.00
N LEU A 32 -5.60 -30.59 -10.10
CA LEU A 32 -4.95 -31.90 -10.08
C LEU A 32 -5.51 -32.74 -8.93
N LEU A 33 -5.77 -34.01 -9.19
CA LEU A 33 -6.07 -35.02 -8.17
C LEU A 33 -4.94 -36.04 -8.11
N VAL A 34 -4.29 -36.15 -6.96
CA VAL A 34 -3.04 -36.89 -6.79
C VAL A 34 -3.16 -37.80 -5.57
N HIS A 35 -2.77 -39.06 -5.71
CA HIS A 35 -2.57 -39.88 -4.52
C HIS A 35 -1.28 -39.45 -3.80
N PRO A 36 -1.25 -39.30 -2.47
CA PRO A 36 -0.02 -38.97 -1.75
C PRO A 36 1.14 -39.87 -2.17
N ASN A 37 2.30 -39.27 -2.46
CA ASN A 37 3.52 -39.92 -2.97
C ASN A 37 3.43 -40.49 -4.40
N ALA A 38 2.34 -40.29 -5.14
CA ALA A 38 2.25 -40.69 -6.54
C ALA A 38 2.89 -39.66 -7.48
N MET A 39 3.65 -40.15 -8.47
CA MET A 39 4.21 -39.31 -9.53
C MET A 39 3.21 -38.97 -10.64
N ARG A 40 2.02 -39.59 -10.60
CA ARG A 40 0.97 -39.46 -11.61
C ARG A 40 -0.35 -39.05 -11.00
N CYS A 41 -1.11 -38.25 -11.73
CA CYS A 41 -2.33 -37.62 -11.28
C CYS A 41 -3.37 -37.53 -12.40
N THR A 42 -4.59 -37.14 -12.03
CA THR A 42 -5.63 -36.74 -12.97
C THR A 42 -5.64 -35.23 -13.11
N TRP A 43 -5.61 -34.74 -14.35
CA TRP A 43 -5.79 -33.33 -14.67
C TRP A 43 -7.26 -33.07 -15.00
N ILE A 44 -7.82 -32.04 -14.40
CA ILE A 44 -9.20 -31.62 -14.64
C ILE A 44 -9.17 -30.15 -15.06
N HIS A 45 -9.61 -29.86 -16.29
CA HIS A 45 -9.53 -28.50 -16.81
C HIS A 45 -10.52 -28.18 -17.93
N CYS A 46 -10.65 -26.89 -18.21
CA CYS A 46 -11.34 -26.37 -19.38
C CYS A 46 -10.32 -25.85 -20.40
N THR A 47 -10.26 -26.44 -21.58
CA THR A 47 -9.31 -26.10 -22.66
C THR A 47 -10.03 -25.42 -23.84
N GLY A 48 -9.28 -25.06 -24.89
CA GLY A 48 -9.84 -24.47 -26.11
C GLY A 48 -9.80 -22.94 -26.14
N ARG A 49 -10.31 -22.33 -27.22
CA ARG A 49 -10.35 -20.88 -27.44
C ARG A 49 -11.72 -20.30 -27.08
N PRO A 50 -11.86 -18.97 -26.87
CA PRO A 50 -13.16 -18.35 -26.70
C PRO A 50 -14.16 -18.77 -27.79
N GLY A 51 -15.37 -19.18 -27.39
CA GLY A 51 -16.40 -19.73 -28.28
C GLY A 51 -16.26 -21.22 -28.66
N HIS A 52 -15.11 -21.84 -28.40
CA HIS A 52 -14.82 -23.25 -28.67
C HIS A 52 -14.08 -23.90 -27.48
N ARG A 53 -14.64 -23.74 -26.29
CA ARG A 53 -14.12 -24.32 -25.04
C ARG A 53 -14.50 -25.81 -24.94
N LYS A 54 -13.71 -26.60 -24.21
CA LYS A 54 -13.96 -28.02 -23.93
C LYS A 54 -13.62 -28.36 -22.49
N PHE A 55 -14.37 -29.26 -21.88
CA PHE A 55 -14.05 -29.85 -20.59
C PHE A 55 -13.29 -31.15 -20.82
N ASP A 56 -12.09 -31.27 -20.27
CA ASP A 56 -11.24 -32.45 -20.41
C ASP A 56 -10.84 -33.00 -19.03
N VAL A 57 -10.84 -34.33 -18.94
CA VAL A 57 -10.33 -35.09 -17.79
C VAL A 57 -9.24 -35.99 -18.32
N ASP A 58 -8.02 -35.70 -17.89
CA ASP A 58 -6.79 -36.24 -18.45
C ASP A 58 -6.14 -37.11 -17.37
N GLU A 59 -6.44 -38.41 -17.40
CA GLU A 59 -5.96 -39.36 -16.40
C GLU A 59 -4.49 -39.77 -16.64
N ASN A 60 -3.83 -40.22 -15.58
CA ASN A 60 -2.47 -40.78 -15.65
C ASN A 60 -1.42 -39.79 -16.19
N LYS A 61 -1.58 -38.49 -15.97
CA LYS A 61 -0.57 -37.48 -16.34
C LYS A 61 0.51 -37.38 -15.28
N ARG A 62 1.67 -36.80 -15.62
CA ARG A 62 2.72 -36.53 -14.63
C ARG A 62 2.29 -35.37 -13.74
N PHE A 63 2.51 -35.52 -12.42
CA PHE A 63 2.24 -34.46 -11.45
C PHE A 63 3.15 -33.25 -11.71
N ASP A 64 4.46 -33.47 -11.84
CA ASP A 64 5.45 -32.46 -12.23
C ASP A 64 5.74 -32.52 -13.74
N SER A 65 4.77 -32.08 -14.54
CA SER A 65 4.94 -31.99 -16.00
C SER A 65 5.67 -30.69 -16.39
N TRP A 66 6.43 -30.73 -17.48
CA TRP A 66 7.24 -29.59 -17.98
C TRP A 66 6.43 -28.33 -18.30
N GLY A 67 5.14 -28.51 -18.60
CA GLY A 67 4.19 -27.44 -18.87
C GLY A 67 3.56 -26.81 -17.61
N ILE A 68 3.72 -27.41 -16.43
CA ILE A 68 3.28 -26.85 -15.15
C ILE A 68 4.39 -25.97 -14.61
N GLU A 69 4.09 -24.70 -14.33
CA GLU A 69 5.04 -23.75 -13.76
C GLU A 69 5.12 -23.92 -12.24
N TYR A 70 3.96 -24.02 -11.59
CA TYR A 70 3.83 -24.43 -10.20
C TYR A 70 2.44 -25.00 -9.92
N HIS A 71 2.34 -25.76 -8.83
CA HIS A 71 1.08 -26.23 -8.26
C HIS A 71 1.04 -25.94 -6.76
N LYS A 72 -0.16 -25.75 -6.22
CA LYS A 72 -0.38 -25.41 -4.81
C LYS A 72 -1.42 -26.35 -4.20
N TYR A 73 -1.08 -26.93 -3.06
CA TYR A 73 -1.94 -27.82 -2.31
C TYR A 73 -3.19 -27.08 -1.81
N ILE A 74 -4.36 -27.69 -1.99
CA ILE A 74 -5.67 -27.15 -1.65
C ILE A 74 -6.30 -27.90 -0.48
N GLY A 75 -6.19 -29.22 -0.47
CA GLY A 75 -6.82 -30.06 0.54
C GLY A 75 -6.69 -31.54 0.22
N THR A 76 -7.14 -32.37 1.15
CA THR A 76 -7.15 -33.83 1.00
C THR A 76 -8.56 -34.35 1.22
N VAL A 77 -9.00 -35.27 0.36
CA VAL A 77 -10.25 -36.01 0.48
C VAL A 77 -10.00 -37.50 0.43
N THR A 78 -11.00 -38.31 0.79
CA THR A 78 -10.94 -39.75 0.55
C THR A 78 -11.13 -40.06 -0.94
N THR A 79 -10.48 -41.12 -1.43
CA THR A 79 -10.52 -41.50 -2.87
C THR A 79 -11.93 -41.75 -3.38
N CYS A 80 -12.87 -42.16 -2.52
CA CYS A 80 -14.28 -42.35 -2.90
C CYS A 80 -14.99 -41.05 -3.33
N LYS A 81 -14.34 -39.88 -3.18
CA LYS A 81 -14.84 -38.59 -3.66
C LYS A 81 -14.45 -38.28 -5.10
N TYR A 82 -13.59 -39.07 -5.75
CA TYR A 82 -13.12 -38.86 -7.12
C TYR A 82 -14.28 -38.58 -8.11
N ASP A 83 -15.24 -39.50 -8.23
CA ASP A 83 -16.37 -39.32 -9.15
C ASP A 83 -17.28 -38.15 -8.75
N SER A 84 -17.36 -37.84 -7.46
CA SER A 84 -18.11 -36.67 -6.99
C SER A 84 -17.45 -35.37 -7.44
N ILE A 85 -16.13 -35.30 -7.46
CA ILE A 85 -15.38 -34.13 -7.93
C ILE A 85 -15.58 -33.97 -9.45
N LEU A 86 -15.46 -35.06 -10.21
CA LEU A 86 -15.68 -35.03 -11.66
C LEU A 86 -17.11 -34.62 -12.03
N ARG A 87 -18.12 -35.08 -11.28
CA ARG A 87 -19.51 -34.63 -11.46
C ARG A 87 -19.69 -33.14 -11.17
N GLU A 88 -19.05 -32.60 -10.14
CA GLU A 88 -19.14 -31.17 -9.86
C GLU A 88 -18.39 -30.33 -10.90
N ALA A 89 -17.25 -30.81 -11.41
CA ALA A 89 -16.53 -30.21 -12.52
C ALA A 89 -17.38 -30.13 -13.80
N GLY A 90 -18.08 -31.22 -14.16
CA GLY A 90 -18.91 -31.28 -15.37
C GLY A 90 -20.16 -30.39 -15.35
N LYS A 91 -20.52 -29.82 -14.19
CA LYS A 91 -21.67 -28.90 -14.06
C LYS A 91 -21.30 -27.44 -14.29
N ILE A 92 -20.01 -27.11 -14.36
CA ILE A 92 -19.55 -25.75 -14.53
C ILE A 92 -19.63 -25.40 -16.03
N PRO A 93 -20.30 -24.30 -16.41
CA PRO A 93 -20.33 -23.83 -17.79
C PRO A 93 -18.93 -23.65 -18.35
N LEU A 94 -18.74 -24.04 -19.61
CA LEU A 94 -17.46 -23.90 -20.29
C LEU A 94 -17.10 -22.42 -20.44
N GLN A 95 -15.95 -22.04 -19.89
CA GLN A 95 -15.50 -20.65 -19.79
C GLN A 95 -13.97 -20.57 -19.81
N SER A 96 -13.40 -19.41 -19.48
CA SER A 96 -11.94 -19.32 -19.33
C SER A 96 -11.43 -20.32 -18.29
N CYS A 97 -10.28 -20.94 -18.56
CA CYS A 97 -9.71 -21.98 -17.69
C CYS A 97 -9.50 -21.49 -16.24
N GLN A 98 -9.16 -20.21 -16.05
CA GLN A 98 -8.99 -19.60 -14.74
C GLN A 98 -10.31 -19.52 -13.98
N LEU A 99 -11.34 -18.93 -14.59
CA LEU A 99 -12.67 -18.82 -13.97
C LEU A 99 -13.27 -20.20 -13.71
N TRP A 100 -13.12 -21.12 -14.67
CA TRP A 100 -13.60 -22.49 -14.53
C TRP A 100 -12.95 -23.20 -13.33
N ALA A 101 -11.63 -23.09 -13.18
CA ALA A 101 -10.90 -23.68 -12.05
C ALA A 101 -11.34 -23.06 -10.72
N CYS A 102 -11.50 -21.73 -10.65
CA CYS A 102 -12.04 -21.06 -9.47
C CYS A 102 -13.45 -21.58 -9.12
N TYR A 103 -14.34 -21.70 -10.10
CA TYR A 103 -15.68 -22.21 -9.85
C TYR A 103 -15.74 -23.68 -9.44
N LEU A 104 -14.75 -24.48 -9.84
CA LEU A 104 -14.59 -25.82 -9.28
C LEU A 104 -14.23 -25.74 -7.80
N LEU A 105 -13.27 -24.90 -7.41
CA LEU A 105 -12.96 -24.68 -5.99
C LEU A 105 -14.20 -24.24 -5.20
N TYR A 106 -15.00 -23.30 -5.73
CA TYR A 106 -16.27 -22.88 -5.12
C TYR A 106 -17.20 -24.08 -4.85
N ARG A 107 -17.40 -24.95 -5.84
CA ARG A 107 -18.24 -26.14 -5.67
C ARG A 107 -17.68 -27.13 -4.65
N LEU A 108 -16.35 -27.31 -4.63
CA LEU A 108 -15.68 -28.18 -3.66
C LEU A 108 -15.80 -27.66 -2.22
N GLU A 109 -15.75 -26.34 -2.01
CA GLU A 109 -16.02 -25.71 -0.72
C GLU A 109 -17.45 -25.97 -0.24
N ARG A 110 -18.44 -25.83 -1.14
CA ARG A 110 -19.85 -26.09 -0.83
C ARG A 110 -20.10 -27.55 -0.43
N LYS A 111 -19.27 -28.48 -0.90
CA LYS A 111 -19.26 -29.89 -0.48
C LYS A 111 -18.41 -30.15 0.76
N ARG A 112 -17.72 -29.14 1.30
CA ARG A 112 -16.73 -29.23 2.38
C ARG A 112 -15.59 -30.21 2.06
N TYR A 113 -15.23 -30.32 0.78
CA TYR A 113 -14.09 -31.12 0.33
C TYR A 113 -12.77 -30.37 0.50
N ILE A 114 -12.83 -29.04 0.51
CA ILE A 114 -11.70 -28.15 0.72
C ILE A 114 -12.09 -27.04 1.70
N LYS A 115 -11.09 -26.31 2.22
CA LYS A 115 -11.30 -25.24 3.21
C LYS A 115 -12.13 -24.10 2.63
N GLU A 116 -13.06 -23.57 3.42
CA GLU A 116 -13.82 -22.37 3.06
C GLU A 116 -12.90 -21.15 2.89
N GLY A 117 -13.14 -20.34 1.84
CA GLY A 117 -12.35 -19.14 1.50
C GLY A 117 -11.19 -19.40 0.52
N THR A 118 -10.97 -20.65 0.13
CA THR A 118 -10.07 -21.05 -0.96
C THR A 118 -10.53 -20.50 -2.32
N PHE A 119 -11.82 -20.52 -2.64
CA PHE A 119 -12.38 -19.89 -3.84
C PHE A 119 -12.06 -18.39 -3.86
N ASP A 120 -12.37 -17.69 -2.78
CA ASP A 120 -12.15 -16.25 -2.66
C ASP A 120 -10.66 -15.91 -2.89
N HIS A 121 -9.74 -16.67 -2.27
CA HIS A 121 -8.30 -16.50 -2.45
C HIS A 121 -7.89 -16.50 -3.93
N TYR A 122 -8.26 -17.53 -4.71
CA TYR A 122 -7.85 -17.62 -6.12
C TYR A 122 -8.69 -16.76 -7.07
N MET A 123 -9.94 -16.47 -6.72
CA MET A 123 -10.81 -15.60 -7.51
C MET A 123 -10.35 -14.14 -7.46
N TYR A 124 -9.76 -13.69 -6.35
CA TYR A 124 -9.33 -12.29 -6.18
C TYR A 124 -7.83 -12.05 -6.42
N ASP A 125 -6.97 -13.06 -6.25
CA ASP A 125 -5.52 -12.91 -6.43
C ASP A 125 -5.07 -12.83 -7.90
N TYR A 126 -5.96 -13.10 -8.85
CA TYR A 126 -5.61 -13.15 -10.28
C TYR A 126 -6.52 -12.31 -11.17
N THR A 127 -5.95 -11.66 -12.18
CA THR A 127 -6.73 -10.86 -13.14
C THR A 127 -7.41 -11.80 -14.14
N HIS A 128 -8.70 -12.03 -13.93
CA HIS A 128 -9.51 -12.91 -14.80
C HIS A 128 -10.03 -12.17 -16.03
N ARG A 129 -10.17 -12.88 -17.15
CA ARG A 129 -10.94 -12.39 -18.29
C ARG A 129 -12.43 -12.51 -17.98
N MET A 130 -12.97 -11.48 -17.35
CA MET A 130 -14.36 -11.44 -16.86
C MET A 130 -15.41 -11.46 -17.98
N ASN A 131 -15.02 -11.26 -19.24
CA ASN A 131 -15.92 -11.30 -20.39
C ASN A 131 -16.41 -12.71 -20.78
N GLU A 132 -15.84 -13.78 -20.20
CA GLU A 132 -16.33 -15.16 -20.32
C GLU A 132 -16.86 -15.69 -18.98
N ASN A 133 -17.27 -14.83 -18.04
CA ASN A 133 -17.79 -15.30 -16.75
C ASN A 133 -19.22 -15.82 -16.88
N HIS A 134 -19.38 -17.15 -16.79
CA HIS A 134 -20.67 -17.83 -16.86
C HIS A 134 -21.12 -18.39 -15.50
N GLY A 135 -20.41 -18.05 -14.41
CA GLY A 135 -20.71 -18.53 -13.07
C GLY A 135 -20.37 -20.01 -12.85
N PRO A 136 -20.70 -20.56 -11.67
CA PRO A 136 -20.40 -21.96 -11.34
C PRO A 136 -21.38 -22.95 -11.95
N GLY A 137 -22.50 -22.52 -12.53
CA GLY A 137 -23.59 -23.35 -13.06
C GLY A 137 -24.89 -23.21 -12.26
N ASP A 138 -26.02 -23.47 -12.91
CA ASP A 138 -27.35 -23.08 -12.43
C ASP A 138 -27.85 -23.87 -11.21
N ASP A 139 -27.28 -25.06 -10.95
CA ASP A 139 -27.68 -25.92 -9.82
C ASP A 139 -27.06 -25.51 -8.47
N VAL A 140 -26.19 -24.49 -8.46
CA VAL A 140 -25.59 -23.96 -7.24
C VAL A 140 -25.88 -22.47 -7.14
N PRO A 141 -26.56 -22.01 -6.08
CA PRO A 141 -26.74 -20.59 -5.83
C PRO A 141 -25.37 -19.90 -5.85
N PHE A 142 -25.19 -19.02 -6.83
CA PHE A 142 -24.00 -18.21 -6.94
C PHE A 142 -24.35 -16.78 -6.54
N ARG A 143 -24.11 -16.47 -5.28
CA ARG A 143 -23.83 -15.11 -4.88
C ARG A 143 -22.32 -14.99 -4.92
N MET A 144 -21.80 -14.21 -5.87
CA MET A 144 -20.48 -13.63 -5.66
C MET A 144 -20.51 -13.07 -4.24
N ARG A 145 -19.51 -13.37 -3.40
CA ARG A 145 -19.35 -12.70 -2.09
C ARG A 145 -19.01 -11.23 -2.33
N ARG A 146 -19.95 -10.51 -2.93
CA ARG A 146 -20.17 -9.11 -2.71
C ARG A 146 -21.38 -9.08 -1.78
N ASP A 147 -21.24 -8.26 -0.75
CA ASP A 147 -22.33 -7.71 0.06
C ASP A 147 -22.60 -8.40 1.40
N PHE A 148 -22.11 -7.73 2.46
CA PHE A 148 -22.87 -6.96 3.45
C PHE A 148 -24.30 -7.37 3.89
N ASN A 149 -25.04 -8.23 3.18
CA ASN A 149 -26.48 -8.42 3.43
C ASN A 149 -26.92 -9.86 3.78
N ASP A 150 -26.06 -10.88 3.68
CA ASP A 150 -26.46 -12.26 4.05
C ASP A 150 -26.23 -12.63 5.53
N LEU A 151 -25.71 -11.69 6.33
CA LEU A 151 -25.59 -11.84 7.78
C LEU A 151 -26.94 -11.71 8.51
N LEU A 152 -28.01 -11.23 7.87
CA LEU A 152 -29.26 -10.93 8.59
C LEU A 152 -30.21 -12.13 8.74
N PHE A 153 -30.08 -13.20 7.95
CA PHE A 153 -31.09 -14.28 7.93
C PHE A 153 -30.71 -15.55 8.72
N LEU A 154 -29.44 -15.70 9.11
CA LEU A 154 -28.99 -16.80 9.98
C LEU A 154 -28.87 -16.38 11.46
N PHE A 155 -29.27 -15.16 11.80
CA PHE A 155 -29.12 -14.60 13.15
C PHE A 155 -30.20 -15.06 14.15
N THR A 156 -31.19 -15.84 13.75
CA THR A 156 -32.35 -16.12 14.62
C THR A 156 -32.30 -17.45 15.38
N LEU A 157 -31.38 -18.38 15.12
CA LEU A 157 -31.33 -19.61 15.93
C LEU A 157 -29.91 -20.14 16.15
N ASN A 158 -29.52 -20.09 17.43
CA ASN A 158 -28.47 -20.89 18.07
C ASN A 158 -27.02 -20.62 17.64
N PHE A 159 -26.36 -19.67 18.31
CA PHE A 159 -25.28 -20.03 19.24
C PHE A 159 -24.83 -18.80 20.06
N LYS A 160 -24.35 -19.10 21.26
CA LYS A 160 -23.87 -18.20 22.32
C LYS A 160 -23.04 -17.02 21.81
N MET A 161 -23.30 -15.86 22.44
CA MET A 161 -22.41 -14.71 22.60
C MET A 161 -20.94 -15.04 22.30
N THR A 162 -20.52 -14.76 21.08
CA THR A 162 -19.10 -14.65 20.73
C THR A 162 -19.00 -13.34 19.98
N PHE A 163 -18.23 -12.41 20.53
CA PHE A 163 -18.08 -11.03 20.07
C PHE A 163 -17.86 -10.99 18.54
N ILE A 164 -18.76 -10.30 17.82
CA ILE A 164 -18.37 -9.70 16.54
C ILE A 164 -17.26 -8.72 16.89
N GLN A 165 -16.02 -9.05 16.55
CA GLN A 165 -14.91 -8.13 16.66
C GLN A 165 -15.25 -6.95 15.73
N ALA A 166 -15.66 -5.81 16.33
CA ALA A 166 -15.99 -4.63 15.57
C ALA A 166 -14.79 -4.28 14.67
N ALA A 167 -15.00 -4.15 13.37
CA ALA A 167 -13.95 -3.75 12.44
C ALA A 167 -13.34 -2.43 12.91
N ASP A 168 -12.01 -2.35 12.93
CA ASP A 168 -11.25 -1.18 13.37
C ASP A 168 -11.57 0.01 12.45
N ALA A 169 -12.27 1.02 12.98
CA ALA A 169 -12.77 2.15 12.20
C ALA A 169 -12.80 3.47 12.97
N ILE A 170 -12.72 4.59 12.24
CA ILE A 170 -13.25 5.87 12.70
C ILE A 170 -14.74 5.92 12.34
N ILE A 171 -15.56 6.33 13.30
CA ILE A 171 -17.02 6.42 13.13
C ILE A 171 -17.41 7.88 13.14
N THR A 172 -18.22 8.28 12.16
CA THR A 172 -18.96 9.54 12.20
C THR A 172 -20.43 9.25 12.46
N ASP A 173 -21.04 10.01 13.37
CA ASP A 173 -22.45 9.87 13.72
C ASP A 173 -23.13 11.22 13.88
N ARG A 174 -24.47 11.21 13.77
CA ARG A 174 -25.33 12.35 14.13
C ARG A 174 -26.43 11.89 15.06
N GLY A 175 -26.48 12.47 16.26
CA GLY A 175 -27.46 12.07 17.28
C GLY A 175 -27.37 10.59 17.66
N GLY A 176 -26.18 9.98 17.60
CA GLY A 176 -25.97 8.57 17.90
C GLY A 176 -26.26 7.61 16.74
N VAL A 177 -26.72 8.11 15.58
CA VAL A 177 -26.92 7.31 14.37
C VAL A 177 -25.64 7.33 13.54
N VAL A 178 -25.02 6.17 13.38
CA VAL A 178 -23.80 6.01 12.57
C VAL A 178 -24.08 6.36 11.11
N GLU A 179 -23.39 7.37 10.59
CA GLU A 179 -23.44 7.74 9.16
C GLU A 179 -22.38 6.99 8.37
N ASN A 180 -21.12 7.01 8.84
CA ASN A 180 -20.01 6.38 8.14
C ASN A 180 -19.12 5.56 9.07
N ARG A 181 -18.48 4.54 8.48
CA ARG A 181 -17.41 3.75 9.09
C ARG A 181 -16.19 3.80 8.19
N HIS A 182 -15.19 4.57 8.60
CA HIS A 182 -13.94 4.73 7.86
C HIS A 182 -12.94 3.68 8.37
N TRP A 183 -12.76 2.59 7.63
CA TRP A 183 -11.89 1.49 8.06
C TRP A 183 -10.42 1.91 8.11
N VAL A 184 -9.77 1.55 9.20
CA VAL A 184 -8.39 1.92 9.50
C VAL A 184 -7.49 0.69 9.38
N HIS A 185 -6.42 0.84 8.61
CA HIS A 185 -5.28 -0.06 8.61
C HIS A 185 -4.04 0.71 9.05
N ALA A 186 -3.26 0.15 9.97
CA ALA A 186 -2.02 0.76 10.41
C ALA A 186 -0.97 -0.29 10.80
N ALA A 187 0.29 0.06 10.56
CA ALA A 187 1.45 -0.70 11.01
C ALA A 187 2.38 0.23 11.79
N ILE A 188 2.79 -0.22 12.98
CA ILE A 188 3.72 0.47 13.87
C ILE A 188 4.94 -0.44 13.99
N VAL A 189 6.08 -0.01 13.45
CA VAL A 189 7.28 -0.83 13.30
C VAL A 189 8.50 -0.11 13.86
N ASP A 190 9.48 -0.85 14.37
CA ASP A 190 10.77 -0.27 14.74
C ASP A 190 11.74 -0.15 13.55
N SER A 191 12.92 0.43 13.80
CA SER A 191 13.98 0.63 12.80
C SER A 191 14.53 -0.67 12.18
N THR A 192 14.35 -1.83 12.84
CA THR A 192 14.73 -3.14 12.31
C THR A 192 13.67 -3.70 11.34
N GLY A 193 12.47 -3.13 11.35
CA GLY A 193 11.32 -3.61 10.59
C GLY A 193 10.44 -4.60 11.36
N LYS A 194 10.67 -4.75 12.68
CA LYS A 194 9.81 -5.54 13.57
C LYS A 194 8.49 -4.81 13.76
N LEU A 195 7.38 -5.49 13.50
CA LEU A 195 6.04 -4.98 13.82
C LEU A 195 5.85 -5.02 15.34
N LEU A 196 5.47 -3.90 15.93
CA LEU A 196 5.18 -3.78 17.36
C LEU A 196 3.67 -3.75 17.61
N PHE A 197 2.95 -2.96 16.81
CA PHE A 197 1.50 -2.85 16.89
C PHE A 197 0.87 -2.74 15.50
N SER A 198 -0.40 -3.10 15.39
CA SER A 198 -1.21 -2.90 14.19
C SER A 198 -2.65 -2.48 14.52
N VAL A 199 -3.31 -1.92 13.50
CA VAL A 199 -4.76 -1.71 13.44
C VAL A 199 -5.21 -2.33 12.12
N GLY A 200 -6.24 -3.18 12.11
CA GLY A 200 -6.62 -3.93 10.91
C GLY A 200 -5.45 -4.71 10.28
N ASP A 201 -5.31 -4.67 8.95
CA ASP A 201 -4.26 -5.36 8.18
C ASP A 201 -2.97 -4.51 8.01
N PRO A 202 -1.86 -4.83 8.70
CA PRO A 202 -0.58 -4.12 8.53
C PRO A 202 0.14 -4.47 7.21
N THR A 203 -0.31 -5.51 6.50
CA THR A 203 0.25 -5.93 5.21
C THR A 203 -0.47 -5.32 4.01
N ARG A 204 -1.53 -4.54 4.26
CA ARG A 204 -2.36 -3.89 3.24
C ARG A 204 -1.52 -3.15 2.19
N MET A 205 -1.52 -3.68 0.97
CA MET A 205 -0.80 -3.10 -0.16
C MET A 205 -1.36 -1.73 -0.50
N THR A 206 -0.55 -0.68 -0.40
CA THR A 206 -1.00 0.71 -0.54
C THR A 206 -0.07 1.46 -1.48
N LEU A 207 -0.63 2.20 -2.44
CA LEU A 207 0.15 3.19 -3.18
C LEU A 207 0.61 4.26 -2.19
N ALA A 208 1.91 4.38 -1.95
CA ALA A 208 2.44 5.37 -1.01
C ALA A 208 2.18 6.81 -1.48
N ARG A 209 2.05 7.01 -2.81
CA ARG A 209 1.77 8.32 -3.43
C ARG A 209 2.76 9.35 -2.89
N SER A 210 2.27 10.53 -2.50
CA SER A 210 3.11 11.59 -1.91
C SER A 210 3.78 11.23 -0.58
N ALA A 211 3.41 10.14 0.10
CA ALA A 211 4.16 9.64 1.27
C ALA A 211 5.49 8.97 0.87
N ALA A 212 5.73 8.68 -0.41
CA ALA A 212 7.04 8.20 -0.88
C ALA A 212 8.07 9.33 -1.08
N LYS A 213 7.67 10.61 -1.04
CA LYS A 213 8.52 11.75 -1.40
C LYS A 213 9.84 11.84 -0.64
N PRO A 214 9.94 11.56 0.68
CA PRO A 214 11.23 11.53 1.36
C PRO A 214 12.22 10.55 0.72
N ILE A 215 11.75 9.39 0.28
CA ILE A 215 12.59 8.38 -0.38
C ILE A 215 12.89 8.78 -1.84
N GLN A 216 11.96 9.46 -2.52
CA GLN A 216 12.22 10.05 -3.83
C GLN A 216 13.29 11.15 -3.76
N THR A 217 13.27 11.97 -2.71
CA THR A 217 14.31 12.97 -2.42
C THR A 217 15.65 12.30 -2.14
N LEU A 218 15.68 11.21 -1.38
CA LEU A 218 16.92 10.44 -1.16
C LEU A 218 17.50 9.97 -2.50
N ALA A 219 16.67 9.41 -3.38
CA ALA A 219 17.12 8.93 -4.69
C ALA A 219 17.74 10.04 -5.55
N ILE A 220 17.23 11.26 -5.43
CA ILE A 220 17.78 12.47 -6.06
C ILE A 220 19.14 12.84 -5.44
N LEU A 221 19.26 12.85 -4.11
CA LEU A 221 20.52 13.16 -3.42
C LEU A 221 21.63 12.15 -3.73
N GLU A 222 21.26 10.89 -3.97
CA GLU A 222 22.21 9.84 -4.36
C GLU A 222 22.68 9.94 -5.83
N THR A 223 22.18 10.91 -6.60
CA THR A 223 22.69 11.12 -7.97
C THR A 223 24.09 11.77 -7.93
N PRO A 224 25.07 11.28 -8.71
CA PRO A 224 26.40 11.87 -8.74
C PRO A 224 26.38 13.34 -9.15
N GLY A 225 27.07 14.20 -8.41
CA GLY A 225 27.18 15.63 -8.73
C GLY A 225 25.93 16.46 -8.40
N PHE A 226 24.96 15.90 -7.67
CA PHE A 226 23.79 16.65 -7.23
C PHE A 226 24.14 17.87 -6.35
N ASP A 227 25.18 17.77 -5.53
CA ASP A 227 25.63 18.87 -4.67
C ASP A 227 26.05 20.12 -5.47
N ASN A 228 26.39 19.98 -6.77
CA ASN A 228 26.74 21.12 -7.64
C ASN A 228 25.56 22.07 -7.89
N PHE A 229 24.31 21.63 -7.67
CA PHE A 229 23.12 22.46 -7.79
C PHE A 229 22.89 23.39 -6.59
N ASN A 230 23.68 23.25 -5.51
CA ASN A 230 23.62 24.09 -4.31
C ASN A 230 22.21 24.22 -3.72
N PHE A 231 21.50 23.08 -3.63
CA PHE A 231 20.23 23.03 -2.93
C PHE A 231 20.41 23.05 -1.41
N GLU A 232 19.61 23.90 -0.78
CA GLU A 232 19.56 24.12 0.66
C GLU A 232 18.53 23.18 1.31
N ASP A 233 18.53 23.13 2.64
CA ASP A 233 17.59 22.31 3.40
C ASP A 233 16.12 22.73 3.18
N ALA A 234 15.86 24.01 2.91
CA ALA A 234 14.54 24.48 2.50
C ALA A 234 14.12 23.93 1.11
N ASP A 235 15.07 23.76 0.18
CA ASP A 235 14.80 23.15 -1.14
C ASP A 235 14.45 21.66 -0.97
N LEU A 236 15.18 20.95 -0.09
CA LEU A 236 14.93 19.56 0.29
C LEU A 236 13.54 19.37 0.92
N ALA A 237 13.13 20.26 1.82
CA ALA A 237 11.79 20.26 2.40
C ALA A 237 10.71 20.39 1.30
N LEU A 238 10.94 21.25 0.31
CA LEU A 238 10.02 21.43 -0.81
C LEU A 238 10.01 20.24 -1.79
N MET A 239 11.11 19.52 -1.96
CA MET A 239 11.10 18.23 -2.69
C MET A 239 10.21 17.20 -2.01
N CYS A 240 10.21 17.19 -0.67
CA CYS A 240 9.35 16.35 0.14
C CYS A 240 7.89 16.82 0.16
N ALA A 241 7.55 17.98 -0.41
CA ALA A 241 6.29 18.65 -0.15
C ALA A 241 5.10 18.15 -0.97
N SER A 242 3.89 18.32 -0.42
CA SER A 242 2.65 18.49 -1.17
C SER A 242 2.07 19.86 -0.84
N HIS A 243 2.74 20.92 -1.30
CA HIS A 243 2.55 22.28 -0.80
C HIS A 243 1.21 22.92 -1.23
N SER A 244 0.84 24.01 -0.55
CA SER A 244 -0.42 24.73 -0.75
C SER A 244 -0.35 25.92 -1.70
N SER A 245 0.71 25.99 -2.50
CA SER A 245 0.96 27.08 -3.47
C SER A 245 0.96 28.49 -2.88
N GLU A 246 1.20 28.62 -1.57
CA GLU A 246 1.53 29.92 -0.96
C GLU A 246 2.81 30.51 -1.59
N GLU A 247 2.97 31.83 -1.52
CA GLU A 247 4.04 32.55 -2.22
C GLU A 247 5.43 31.99 -1.92
N GLN A 248 5.71 31.65 -0.65
CA GLN A 248 6.98 31.03 -0.24
C GLN A 248 7.29 29.73 -1.00
N HIS A 249 6.28 28.91 -1.31
CA HIS A 249 6.46 27.67 -2.05
C HIS A 249 6.76 27.95 -3.51
N ILE A 250 6.00 28.85 -4.14
CA ILE A 250 6.14 29.16 -5.56
C ILE A 250 7.49 29.85 -5.80
N ALA A 251 7.85 30.84 -4.98
CA ALA A 251 9.13 31.52 -5.06
C ALA A 251 10.31 30.55 -4.92
N ARG A 252 10.22 29.63 -3.95
CA ARG A 252 11.24 28.59 -3.73
C ARG A 252 11.31 27.60 -4.89
N ALA A 253 10.19 27.11 -5.42
CA ALA A 253 10.17 26.24 -6.59
C ALA A 253 10.79 26.90 -7.84
N ARG A 254 10.54 28.20 -8.05
CA ARG A 254 11.19 28.99 -9.12
C ARG A 254 12.70 29.08 -8.92
N SER A 255 13.14 29.36 -7.69
CA SER A 255 14.57 29.35 -7.35
C SER A 255 15.23 28.00 -7.61
N MET A 256 14.56 26.90 -7.24
CA MET A 256 15.04 25.55 -7.50
C MET A 256 15.17 25.25 -9.00
N LEU A 257 14.22 25.70 -9.83
CA LEU A 257 14.33 25.58 -11.30
C LEU A 257 15.54 26.34 -11.84
N VAL A 258 15.77 27.58 -11.38
CA VAL A 258 16.94 28.39 -11.80
C VAL A 258 18.24 27.68 -11.43
N LYS A 259 18.37 27.22 -10.18
CA LYS A 259 19.51 26.41 -9.71
C LYS A 259 19.70 25.16 -10.57
N ALA A 260 18.61 24.47 -10.94
CA ALA A 260 18.61 23.33 -11.85
C ALA A 260 18.87 23.68 -13.33
N ASN A 261 19.07 24.96 -13.67
CA ASN A 261 19.16 25.49 -15.03
C ASN A 261 17.95 25.05 -15.90
N ALA A 262 16.77 24.99 -15.31
CA ALA A 262 15.53 24.56 -15.93
C ALA A 262 14.48 25.67 -15.85
N THR A 263 13.39 25.48 -16.59
CA THR A 263 12.27 26.41 -16.66
C THR A 263 10.97 25.70 -16.31
N GLU A 264 9.90 26.47 -16.16
CA GLU A 264 8.58 25.91 -15.91
C GLU A 264 8.08 25.01 -17.05
N ALA A 265 8.48 25.28 -18.30
CA ALA A 265 8.12 24.48 -19.48
C ALA A 265 8.72 23.06 -19.45
N ASP A 266 9.79 22.86 -18.68
CA ASP A 266 10.41 21.55 -18.49
C ASP A 266 9.62 20.69 -17.49
N MET A 267 8.70 21.28 -16.70
CA MET A 267 7.88 20.50 -15.78
C MET A 267 6.92 19.57 -16.52
N ARG A 268 6.65 18.42 -15.88
CA ARG A 268 5.73 17.39 -16.39
C ARG A 268 4.53 17.16 -15.47
N CYS A 269 4.42 17.95 -14.41
CA CYS A 269 3.20 18.10 -13.65
C CYS A 269 2.31 19.17 -14.27
N GLY A 270 1.00 18.95 -14.21
CA GLY A 270 0.01 19.98 -14.51
C GLY A 270 -0.23 20.94 -13.35
N PRO A 271 -0.92 22.07 -13.61
CA PRO A 271 -1.37 22.97 -12.57
C PRO A 271 -2.34 22.27 -11.61
N HIS A 272 -2.45 22.79 -10.39
CA HIS A 272 -3.35 22.27 -9.37
C HIS A 272 -3.98 23.44 -8.59
N PRO A 273 -5.29 23.42 -8.28
CA PRO A 273 -5.88 24.38 -7.35
C PRO A 273 -5.18 24.33 -5.99
N PRO A 274 -4.87 25.46 -5.34
CA PRO A 274 -4.19 25.44 -4.05
C PRO A 274 -4.91 24.57 -3.02
N LEU A 275 -4.13 23.78 -2.28
CA LEU A 275 -4.67 23.02 -1.14
C LEU A 275 -4.99 23.93 0.07
N SER A 276 -4.47 25.16 0.08
CA SER A 276 -4.90 26.19 1.03
C SER A 276 -6.17 26.86 0.52
N GLU A 277 -7.22 26.81 1.34
CA GLU A 277 -8.49 27.46 1.02
C GLU A 277 -8.33 28.98 0.86
N SER A 278 -7.47 29.62 1.66
CA SER A 278 -7.27 31.07 1.58
C SER A 278 -6.59 31.47 0.26
N VAL A 279 -5.56 30.73 -0.16
CA VAL A 279 -4.87 30.95 -1.44
C VAL A 279 -5.83 30.67 -2.60
N ASN A 280 -6.56 29.55 -2.57
CA ASN A 280 -7.52 29.20 -3.61
C ASN A 280 -8.62 30.26 -3.76
N ARG A 281 -9.17 30.75 -2.64
CA ARG A 281 -10.18 31.83 -2.63
C ARG A 281 -9.63 33.14 -3.20
N ALA A 282 -8.39 33.49 -2.87
CA ALA A 282 -7.73 34.67 -3.42
C ALA A 282 -7.52 34.55 -4.94
N TRP A 283 -7.08 33.37 -5.41
CA TRP A 283 -6.89 33.11 -6.84
C TRP A 283 -8.20 33.16 -7.62
N ILE A 284 -9.28 32.57 -7.11
CA ILE A 284 -10.61 32.65 -7.73
C ILE A 284 -11.09 34.10 -7.84
N LYS A 285 -10.95 34.89 -6.77
CA LYS A 285 -11.34 36.32 -6.79
C LYS A 285 -10.53 37.14 -7.80
N GLY A 286 -9.28 36.76 -8.02
CA GLY A 286 -8.38 37.42 -8.96
C GLY A 286 -8.40 36.84 -10.37
N ASP A 287 -9.28 35.88 -10.66
CA ASP A 287 -9.32 35.13 -11.94
C ASP A 287 -7.94 34.57 -12.34
N TYR A 288 -7.17 34.12 -11.34
CA TYR A 288 -5.82 33.63 -11.54
C TYR A 288 -5.84 32.21 -12.11
N THR A 289 -5.20 32.02 -13.27
CA THR A 289 -5.02 30.70 -13.89
C THR A 289 -3.71 30.07 -13.42
N PRO A 290 -3.74 28.96 -12.64
CA PRO A 290 -2.53 28.32 -12.17
C PRO A 290 -1.75 27.66 -13.30
N SER A 291 -0.43 27.64 -13.16
CA SER A 291 0.51 27.00 -14.08
C SER A 291 1.24 25.82 -13.39
N ALA A 292 2.19 25.16 -14.06
CA ALA A 292 2.86 23.96 -13.54
C ALA A 292 3.62 24.23 -12.22
N ILE A 293 4.17 25.43 -12.05
CA ILE A 293 4.86 25.84 -10.82
C ILE A 293 3.92 25.87 -9.61
N CYS A 294 2.62 26.08 -9.85
CA CYS A 294 1.57 26.07 -8.86
C CYS A 294 1.13 24.66 -8.45
N SER A 295 1.63 23.61 -9.12
CA SER A 295 1.36 22.23 -8.74
C SER A 295 1.87 21.96 -7.34
N ASN A 296 1.10 21.25 -6.51
CA ASN A 296 1.54 20.87 -5.15
C ASN A 296 2.78 19.95 -5.14
N CYS A 297 3.18 19.42 -6.30
CA CYS A 297 4.36 18.59 -6.49
C CYS A 297 5.53 19.34 -7.13
N SER A 298 5.42 20.65 -7.42
CA SER A 298 6.40 21.35 -8.26
C SER A 298 7.83 21.30 -7.69
N GLY A 299 8.00 21.33 -6.36
CA GLY A 299 9.30 21.10 -5.68
C GLY A 299 9.93 19.73 -5.98
N LYS A 300 9.14 18.65 -5.93
CA LYS A 300 9.58 17.31 -6.34
C LYS A 300 10.01 17.31 -7.81
N HIS A 301 9.25 17.96 -8.68
CA HIS A 301 9.58 18.03 -10.11
C HIS A 301 10.87 18.81 -10.38
N ALA A 302 11.09 19.93 -9.70
CA ALA A 302 12.36 20.67 -9.76
C ALA A 302 13.54 19.80 -9.29
N GLY A 303 13.36 19.03 -8.20
CA GLY A 303 14.36 18.06 -7.75
C GLY A 303 14.65 16.95 -8.76
N MET A 304 13.62 16.39 -9.39
CA MET A 304 13.78 15.35 -10.42
C MET A 304 14.50 15.87 -11.67
N LEU A 305 14.26 17.13 -12.07
CA LEU A 305 14.98 17.78 -13.16
C LEU A 305 16.47 17.95 -12.84
N ALA A 306 16.79 18.41 -11.63
CA ALA A 306 18.18 18.50 -11.17
C ALA A 306 18.84 17.11 -11.11
N GLY A 307 18.16 16.10 -10.55
CA GLY A 307 18.67 14.73 -10.50
C GLY A 307 18.87 14.09 -11.89
N ALA A 308 17.97 14.35 -12.84
CA ALA A 308 18.14 13.92 -14.23
C ALA A 308 19.42 14.51 -14.86
N LYS A 309 19.66 15.81 -14.64
CA LYS A 309 20.89 16.47 -15.13
C LYS A 309 22.15 16.00 -14.41
N ALA A 310 22.08 15.74 -13.11
CA ALA A 310 23.17 15.16 -12.33
C ALA A 310 23.61 13.79 -12.91
N LEU A 311 22.65 12.99 -13.37
CA LEU A 311 22.89 11.73 -14.08
C LEU A 311 23.40 11.90 -15.53
N GLY A 312 23.53 13.13 -16.03
CA GLY A 312 23.82 13.40 -17.45
C GLY A 312 22.70 12.98 -18.41
N ALA A 313 21.49 12.75 -17.89
CA ALA A 313 20.33 12.37 -18.69
C ALA A 313 19.62 13.59 -19.28
N ARG A 314 18.88 13.38 -20.37
CA ARG A 314 17.97 14.38 -20.92
C ARG A 314 16.85 14.69 -19.93
N ILE A 315 16.20 15.84 -20.05
CA ILE A 315 15.16 16.23 -19.09
C ILE A 315 13.75 16.18 -19.69
N GLU A 316 13.58 15.95 -20.98
CA GLU A 316 12.26 16.09 -21.61
C GLU A 316 11.28 15.00 -21.19
N ASP A 317 11.80 13.82 -20.85
CA ASP A 317 11.08 12.58 -20.56
C ASP A 317 11.33 12.05 -19.14
N TYR A 318 11.81 12.88 -18.20
CA TYR A 318 12.13 12.48 -16.82
C TYR A 318 10.99 11.83 -16.03
N HIS A 319 9.75 12.02 -16.48
CA HIS A 319 8.54 11.49 -15.87
C HIS A 319 8.23 10.05 -16.28
N LEU A 320 8.84 9.56 -17.37
CA LEU A 320 8.59 8.21 -17.86
C LEU A 320 9.29 7.16 -16.97
N PRO A 321 8.65 6.00 -16.70
CA PRO A 321 9.25 4.95 -15.87
C PRO A 321 10.61 4.44 -16.35
N SER A 322 10.88 4.50 -17.66
CA SER A 322 12.13 4.10 -18.27
C SER A 322 13.26 5.12 -18.14
N HIS A 323 12.96 6.34 -17.67
CA HIS A 323 13.98 7.38 -17.55
C HIS A 323 15.01 7.04 -16.46
N PRO A 324 16.30 7.37 -16.62
CA PRO A 324 17.33 7.09 -15.63
C PRO A 324 16.99 7.55 -14.21
N ILE A 325 16.43 8.75 -14.04
CA ILE A 325 16.01 9.23 -12.70
C ILE A 325 14.88 8.39 -12.08
N GLN A 326 13.93 7.89 -12.87
CA GLN A 326 12.86 7.03 -12.34
C GLN A 326 13.39 5.63 -12.04
N SER A 327 14.37 5.16 -12.79
CA SER A 327 15.08 3.90 -12.51
C SER A 327 15.88 4.00 -11.20
N GLN A 328 16.54 5.14 -10.96
CA GLN A 328 17.23 5.44 -9.70
C GLN A 328 16.24 5.49 -8.52
N VAL A 329 15.11 6.19 -8.67
CA VAL A 329 14.03 6.23 -7.67
C VAL A 329 13.51 4.83 -7.36
N ARG A 330 13.29 4.02 -8.39
CA ARG A 330 12.87 2.63 -8.24
C ARG A 330 13.89 1.82 -7.45
N ARG A 331 15.16 1.86 -7.86
CA ARG A 331 16.26 1.15 -7.20
C ARG A 331 16.33 1.49 -5.71
N VAL A 332 16.38 2.78 -5.36
CA VAL A 332 16.49 3.23 -3.96
C VAL A 332 15.27 2.81 -3.14
N PHE A 333 14.07 2.91 -3.71
CA PHE A 333 12.86 2.48 -3.01
C PHE A 333 12.82 0.96 -2.78
N GLU A 334 13.18 0.18 -3.79
CA GLU A 334 13.26 -1.28 -3.73
C GLU A 334 14.33 -1.75 -2.73
N GLU A 335 15.52 -1.16 -2.73
CA GLU A 335 16.59 -1.48 -1.77
C GLU A 335 16.15 -1.27 -0.30
N LEU A 336 15.36 -0.24 -0.02
CA LEU A 336 14.92 0.06 1.35
C LEU A 336 13.70 -0.75 1.79
N CYS A 337 12.75 -1.03 0.90
CA CYS A 337 11.54 -1.79 1.22
C CYS A 337 11.71 -3.30 1.08
N TYR A 338 12.40 -3.74 0.02
CA TYR A 338 12.42 -5.11 -0.47
C TYR A 338 13.85 -5.51 -0.88
N PRO A 339 14.81 -5.60 0.06
CA PRO A 339 16.20 -5.90 -0.27
C PRO A 339 16.38 -7.22 -1.02
N ASP A 340 15.45 -8.17 -0.83
CA ASP A 340 15.47 -9.50 -1.43
C ASP A 340 14.46 -9.68 -2.60
N GLU A 341 13.61 -8.69 -2.90
CA GLU A 341 12.57 -8.78 -3.94
C GLU A 341 12.61 -7.58 -4.90
N LYS A 342 12.64 -7.82 -6.21
CA LYS A 342 12.81 -6.76 -7.24
C LYS A 342 11.52 -6.35 -7.97
N ASN A 343 10.34 -6.69 -7.43
CA ASN A 343 9.07 -6.52 -8.14
C ASN A 343 8.05 -5.70 -7.33
N VAL A 344 8.42 -4.46 -6.98
CA VAL A 344 7.47 -3.50 -6.41
C VAL A 344 6.47 -3.08 -7.49
N PRO A 345 5.14 -3.12 -7.24
CA PRO A 345 4.17 -2.56 -8.18
C PRO A 345 4.27 -1.03 -8.24
N TRP A 346 4.19 -0.45 -9.44
CA TRP A 346 4.22 0.99 -9.65
C TRP A 346 2.99 1.44 -10.44
N GLY A 347 2.37 2.53 -10.01
CA GLY A 347 1.27 3.19 -10.72
C GLY A 347 1.67 4.58 -11.22
N LEU A 348 0.94 5.12 -12.19
CA LEU A 348 1.07 6.52 -12.59
C LEU A 348 0.36 7.43 -11.55
N ASP A 349 1.07 8.43 -11.04
CA ASP A 349 0.53 9.41 -10.09
C ASP A 349 -0.13 10.60 -10.81
N GLY A 350 -1.03 11.32 -10.13
CA GLY A 350 -1.73 12.50 -10.70
C GLY A 350 -0.82 13.67 -11.04
N CYS A 351 0.42 13.65 -10.55
CA CYS A 351 1.48 14.58 -10.95
C CYS A 351 2.30 14.11 -12.17
N ASN A 352 1.90 12.99 -12.80
CA ASN A 352 2.55 12.37 -13.96
C ASN A 352 3.87 11.61 -13.68
N LEU A 353 4.26 11.42 -12.41
CA LEU A 353 5.41 10.58 -12.04
C LEU A 353 4.97 9.18 -11.56
N PRO A 354 5.82 8.15 -11.65
CA PRO A 354 5.57 6.85 -11.03
C PRO A 354 5.45 6.93 -9.50
N ALA A 355 4.52 6.17 -8.93
CA ALA A 355 4.31 6.01 -7.49
C ALA A 355 4.40 4.53 -7.11
N PRO A 356 5.21 4.16 -6.10
CA PRO A 356 5.33 2.78 -5.66
C PRO A 356 4.16 2.36 -4.79
N ALA A 357 3.77 1.08 -4.88
CA ALA A 357 2.91 0.40 -3.93
C ALA A 357 3.75 -0.44 -2.97
N THR A 358 3.45 -0.39 -1.68
CA THR A 358 4.11 -1.22 -0.67
C THR A 358 3.14 -1.54 0.47
N SER A 359 3.45 -2.55 1.27
CA SER A 359 2.66 -2.82 2.48
C SER A 359 2.83 -1.69 3.50
N LEU A 360 1.84 -1.47 4.36
CA LEU A 360 1.95 -0.49 5.44
C LEU A 360 3.13 -0.78 6.36
N ARG A 361 3.41 -2.05 6.65
CA ARG A 361 4.58 -2.47 7.44
C ARG A 361 5.89 -1.93 6.85
N LEU A 362 6.09 -2.08 5.54
CA LEU A 362 7.30 -1.62 4.87
C LEU A 362 7.33 -0.10 4.70
N LEU A 363 6.17 0.54 4.45
CA LEU A 363 6.09 2.00 4.47
C LEU A 363 6.46 2.55 5.86
N GLY A 364 5.97 1.93 6.94
CA GLY A 364 6.35 2.27 8.30
C GLY A 364 7.86 2.13 8.48
N LYS A 365 8.46 1.03 7.98
CA LYS A 365 9.91 0.79 8.09
C LYS A 365 10.70 1.89 7.40
N LEU A 366 10.28 2.34 6.21
CA LEU A 366 10.93 3.46 5.52
C LEU A 366 11.02 4.71 6.41
N TYR A 367 9.91 5.06 7.08
CA TYR A 367 9.88 6.22 7.97
C TYR A 367 10.69 6.00 9.25
N ALA A 368 10.71 4.78 9.80
CA ALA A 368 11.59 4.42 10.90
C ALA A 368 13.07 4.59 10.52
N THR A 369 13.45 4.15 9.32
CA THR A 369 14.81 4.32 8.78
C THR A 369 15.18 5.79 8.61
N VAL A 370 14.28 6.62 8.07
CA VAL A 370 14.51 8.07 7.94
C VAL A 370 14.74 8.70 9.32
N ALA A 371 13.93 8.36 10.32
CA ALA A 371 14.08 8.90 11.67
C ALA A 371 15.36 8.41 12.36
N ALA A 372 15.67 7.10 12.28
CA ALA A 372 16.87 6.50 12.87
C ALA A 372 18.17 7.11 12.33
N SER A 373 18.16 7.56 11.07
CA SER A 373 19.34 8.16 10.45
C SER A 373 19.89 9.39 11.20
N VAL A 374 19.02 10.15 11.86
CA VAL A 374 19.41 11.32 12.68
C VAL A 374 20.09 10.89 13.98
N ASP A 375 19.71 9.74 14.52
CA ASP A 375 20.28 9.22 15.76
C ASP A 375 21.62 8.52 15.49
N HIS A 376 21.81 7.96 14.29
CA HIS A 376 23.05 7.30 13.88
C HIS A 376 24.17 8.26 13.47
N THR A 377 23.87 9.38 12.82
CA THR A 377 24.92 10.40 12.48
C THR A 377 25.58 11.00 13.73
N SER A 378 24.99 10.83 14.91
CA SER A 378 25.56 11.25 16.19
C SER A 378 26.48 10.23 16.87
N LYS A 379 26.57 9.00 16.34
CA LYS A 379 27.39 7.90 16.88
C LYS A 379 28.59 7.63 15.96
N ASP A 380 29.71 7.20 16.54
CA ASP A 380 30.94 6.88 15.78
C ASP A 380 30.74 5.58 14.97
N ASP A 381 30.35 5.74 13.69
CA ASP A 381 29.96 4.65 12.78
C ASP A 381 31.15 4.11 11.94
N SER A 382 32.32 3.99 12.57
CA SER A 382 33.60 3.57 11.97
C SER A 382 33.60 2.18 11.29
N GLY A 383 32.52 1.40 11.44
CA GLY A 383 32.35 0.08 10.83
C GLY A 383 31.44 0.00 9.58
N GLN A 384 30.77 1.08 9.20
CA GLN A 384 29.90 1.10 8.00
C GLN A 384 30.70 1.44 6.73
N ASP A 385 30.31 0.87 5.60
CA ASP A 385 30.86 1.26 4.31
C ASP A 385 30.45 2.71 3.94
N ALA A 386 31.25 3.35 3.10
CA ALA A 386 31.06 4.76 2.73
C ALA A 386 29.71 5.05 2.05
N ALA A 387 29.13 4.10 1.31
CA ALA A 387 27.85 4.30 0.63
C ALA A 387 26.70 4.29 1.66
N THR A 388 26.75 3.37 2.63
CA THR A 388 25.80 3.35 3.75
C THR A 388 25.88 4.63 4.58
N GLN A 389 27.08 5.13 4.88
CA GLN A 389 27.26 6.40 5.60
C GLN A 389 26.66 7.60 4.82
N LEU A 390 26.91 7.69 3.52
CA LEU A 390 26.37 8.77 2.67
C LEU A 390 24.83 8.73 2.62
N ARG A 391 24.24 7.54 2.50
CA ARG A 391 22.79 7.35 2.54
C ARG A 391 22.20 7.77 3.89
N THR A 392 22.81 7.36 5.00
CA THR A 392 22.42 7.75 6.36
C THR A 392 22.48 9.27 6.54
N HIS A 393 23.56 9.92 6.10
CA HIS A 393 23.68 11.38 6.12
C HIS A 393 22.58 12.07 5.29
N SER A 394 22.28 11.55 4.10
CA SER A 394 21.26 12.12 3.20
C SER A 394 19.85 11.99 3.78
N LEU A 395 19.53 10.83 4.37
CA LEU A 395 18.28 10.62 5.11
C LEU A 395 18.16 11.56 6.33
N SER A 396 19.26 11.78 7.05
CA SER A 396 19.30 12.68 8.20
C SER A 396 19.04 14.13 7.77
N ARG A 397 19.66 14.57 6.66
CA ARG A 397 19.37 15.88 6.05
C ARG A 397 17.90 16.02 5.65
N ILE A 398 17.31 14.99 5.04
CA ILE A 398 15.88 15.00 4.65
C ILE A 398 14.97 15.13 5.88
N PHE A 399 15.23 14.36 6.94
CA PHE A 399 14.47 14.46 8.18
C PHE A 399 14.55 15.89 8.75
N ASN A 400 15.77 16.42 8.89
CA ASN A 400 16.00 17.73 9.48
C ASN A 400 15.37 18.85 8.64
N ALA A 401 15.49 18.79 7.31
CA ALA A 401 14.84 19.71 6.39
C ALA A 401 13.32 19.75 6.58
N MET A 402 12.67 18.58 6.62
CA MET A 402 11.22 18.49 6.84
C MET A 402 10.79 19.01 8.21
N ALA A 403 11.54 18.66 9.27
CA ALA A 403 11.25 19.07 10.63
C ALA A 403 11.49 20.58 10.87
N GLN A 404 12.49 21.17 10.20
CA GLN A 404 12.84 22.57 10.32
C GLN A 404 11.93 23.50 9.50
N PHE A 405 11.49 23.05 8.31
CA PHE A 405 10.63 23.82 7.41
C PHE A 405 9.28 23.14 7.17
N PRO A 406 8.49 22.86 8.23
CA PRO A 406 7.27 22.09 8.11
C PRO A 406 6.21 22.80 7.25
N GLU A 407 6.18 24.14 7.26
CA GLU A 407 5.34 24.93 6.36
C GLU A 407 5.67 24.72 4.90
N LEU A 408 6.94 24.52 4.51
CA LEU A 408 7.27 24.22 3.11
C LEU A 408 6.78 22.83 2.67
N VAL A 409 6.65 21.89 3.61
CA VAL A 409 6.22 20.51 3.31
C VAL A 409 4.72 20.43 2.99
N ALA A 410 3.87 21.20 3.67
CA ALA A 410 2.43 21.13 3.46
C ALA A 410 1.72 22.49 3.30
N GLY A 411 2.23 23.57 3.88
CA GLY A 411 1.59 24.87 3.96
C GLY A 411 0.98 25.16 5.33
N GLU A 412 0.64 26.43 5.56
CA GLU A 412 0.14 26.91 6.85
C GLU A 412 -1.21 26.27 7.21
N GLY A 413 -1.39 26.01 8.52
CA GLY A 413 -2.61 25.42 9.08
C GLY A 413 -2.90 23.95 8.72
N ARG A 414 -2.11 23.32 7.84
CA ARG A 414 -2.33 21.92 7.42
C ARG A 414 -1.71 20.91 8.38
N PHE A 415 -2.26 19.70 8.40
CA PHE A 415 -1.92 18.67 9.40
C PHE A 415 -0.42 18.34 9.48
N CYS A 416 0.29 18.12 8.36
CA CYS A 416 1.72 17.79 8.43
C CYS A 416 2.53 18.92 9.08
N THR A 417 2.19 20.18 8.78
CA THR A 417 2.81 21.37 9.37
C THR A 417 2.54 21.43 10.88
N GLN A 418 1.28 21.27 11.28
CA GLN A 418 0.88 21.32 12.69
C GLN A 418 1.46 20.15 13.49
N LEU A 419 1.52 18.95 12.90
CA LEU A 419 2.12 17.76 13.48
C LEU A 419 3.61 17.99 13.78
N MET A 420 4.40 18.43 12.80
CA MET A 420 5.84 18.64 13.02
C MET A 420 6.12 19.81 13.98
N ARG A 421 5.28 20.86 13.99
CA ARG A 421 5.38 21.96 14.98
C ARG A 421 5.02 21.51 16.41
N ALA A 422 4.07 20.59 16.56
CA ALA A 422 3.67 20.05 17.86
C ALA A 422 4.72 19.07 18.45
N PHE A 423 5.62 18.56 17.62
CA PHE A 423 6.67 17.59 17.96
C PHE A 423 8.04 18.02 17.40
N PRO A 424 8.55 19.19 17.81
CA PRO A 424 9.69 19.85 17.16
C PRO A 424 10.95 18.96 17.18
N GLY A 425 11.39 18.53 16.00
CA GLY A 425 12.57 17.68 15.82
C GLY A 425 12.43 16.25 16.34
N GLN A 426 11.28 15.87 16.92
CA GLN A 426 11.03 14.52 17.45
C GLN A 426 10.51 13.57 16.36
N LEU A 427 9.70 14.08 15.42
CA LEU A 427 9.14 13.29 14.32
C LEU A 427 8.99 14.11 13.04
N ILE A 428 8.84 13.40 11.93
CA ILE A 428 8.34 13.92 10.67
C ILE A 428 7.09 13.16 10.26
N GLY A 429 6.19 13.82 9.53
CA GLY A 429 4.98 13.18 9.00
C GLY A 429 4.67 13.65 7.59
N LYS A 430 4.17 12.75 6.75
CA LYS A 430 3.84 13.06 5.36
C LYS A 430 2.58 12.35 4.88
N LEU A 431 1.64 13.19 4.45
CA LEU A 431 0.43 12.75 3.75
C LEU A 431 0.75 12.19 2.35
N GLY A 432 0.23 11.00 2.07
CA GLY A 432 -0.06 10.48 0.73
C GLY A 432 -1.52 10.76 0.37
N ALA A 433 -1.81 11.00 -0.91
CA ALA A 433 -3.18 11.14 -1.38
C ALA A 433 -4.00 9.85 -1.11
N ASP A 434 -5.32 9.97 -1.12
CA ASP A 434 -6.25 8.85 -0.94
C ASP A 434 -6.00 8.08 0.37
N GLY A 435 -5.94 8.81 1.48
CA GLY A 435 -5.98 8.21 2.82
C GLY A 435 -4.69 7.53 3.30
N CYS A 436 -3.52 7.80 2.72
CA CYS A 436 -2.24 7.21 3.15
C CYS A 436 -1.43 8.20 4.00
N TYR A 437 -0.77 7.76 5.09
CA TYR A 437 0.12 8.60 5.88
C TYR A 437 1.34 7.82 6.38
N GLY A 438 2.51 8.48 6.42
CA GLY A 438 3.71 7.94 7.04
C GLY A 438 4.29 8.89 8.10
N ILE A 439 4.81 8.34 9.20
CA ILE A 439 5.43 9.07 10.31
C ILE A 439 6.71 8.36 10.73
N GLY A 440 7.80 9.12 10.86
CA GLY A 440 9.05 8.65 11.44
C GLY A 440 9.30 9.38 12.75
N ILE A 441 9.50 8.64 13.84
CA ILE A 441 9.69 9.15 15.20
C ILE A 441 11.08 8.72 15.66
N ARG A 442 11.90 9.67 16.08
CA ARG A 442 13.26 9.41 16.57
C ARG A 442 13.28 8.57 17.84
N GLU A 443 14.43 7.94 18.10
CA GLU A 443 14.63 7.19 19.33
C GLU A 443 14.39 8.08 20.56
N SER A 444 13.60 7.59 21.50
CA SER A 444 13.35 8.25 22.78
C SER A 444 12.98 7.24 23.85
N GLU A 445 12.84 7.68 25.09
CA GLU A 445 12.29 6.84 26.15
C GLU A 445 10.89 6.33 25.81
N GLN A 446 10.07 7.15 25.14
CA GLN A 446 8.72 6.77 24.72
C GLN A 446 8.75 5.63 23.68
N THR A 447 9.68 5.64 22.72
CA THR A 447 9.80 4.53 21.75
C THR A 447 10.32 3.27 22.43
N ARG A 448 11.27 3.38 23.37
CA ARG A 448 11.77 2.24 24.15
C ARG A 448 10.70 1.61 25.03
N ASN A 449 9.83 2.41 25.65
CA ASN A 449 8.70 1.93 26.47
C ASN A 449 7.67 1.13 25.65
N LEU A 450 7.63 1.35 24.33
CA LEU A 450 6.81 0.58 23.39
C LEU A 450 7.50 -0.71 22.91
N GLY A 451 8.72 -0.99 23.39
CA GLY A 451 9.52 -2.15 22.99
C GLY A 451 10.22 -1.99 21.64
N ALA A 452 10.36 -0.76 21.13
CA ALA A 452 11.07 -0.49 19.88
C ALA A 452 12.59 -0.56 20.08
N ASN A 453 13.29 -1.14 19.11
CA ASN A 453 14.72 -0.98 18.98
C ASN A 453 15.02 0.30 18.17
N GLY A 454 15.26 1.41 18.89
CA GLY A 454 15.59 2.71 18.29
C GLY A 454 14.36 3.53 17.88
N ALA A 455 14.41 4.06 16.66
CA ALA A 455 13.33 4.86 16.07
C ALA A 455 12.09 4.02 15.75
N LEU A 456 10.94 4.70 15.64
CA LEU A 456 9.65 4.11 15.33
C LEU A 456 9.10 4.68 14.01
N GLY A 457 8.48 3.82 13.21
CA GLY A 457 7.77 4.18 12.00
C GLY A 457 6.30 3.81 12.10
N ILE A 458 5.43 4.69 11.64
CA ILE A 458 3.98 4.47 11.59
C ILE A 458 3.52 4.69 10.15
N ALA A 459 2.75 3.74 9.62
CA ALA A 459 2.03 3.92 8.36
C ALA A 459 0.54 3.66 8.58
N VAL A 460 -0.31 4.50 7.99
CA VAL A 460 -1.76 4.43 8.15
C VAL A 460 -2.44 4.53 6.79
N LYS A 461 -3.49 3.74 6.59
CA LYS A 461 -4.42 3.80 5.46
C LYS A 461 -5.86 3.87 5.97
N ILE A 462 -6.60 4.88 5.51
CA ILE A 462 -8.08 4.89 5.55
C ILE A 462 -8.59 4.38 4.21
N GLU A 463 -9.42 3.34 4.22
CA GLU A 463 -9.84 2.63 3.00
C GLU A 463 -10.52 3.54 1.98
N ASP A 464 -11.51 4.32 2.41
CA ASP A 464 -12.26 5.24 1.53
C ASP A 464 -11.49 6.51 1.13
N GLY A 465 -10.27 6.70 1.66
CA GLY A 465 -9.41 7.82 1.32
C GLY A 465 -9.71 9.11 2.07
N ASP A 466 -10.64 9.13 3.04
CA ASP A 466 -10.99 10.34 3.78
C ASP A 466 -9.79 10.85 4.60
N VAL A 467 -9.30 12.03 4.19
CA VAL A 467 -8.10 12.64 4.75
C VAL A 467 -8.34 13.22 6.15
N SER A 468 -9.55 13.68 6.44
CA SER A 468 -9.88 14.21 7.78
C SER A 468 -9.89 13.07 8.81
N MET A 469 -10.48 11.93 8.43
CA MET A 469 -10.51 10.73 9.26
C MET A 469 -9.13 10.08 9.38
N LEU A 470 -8.29 10.20 8.34
CA LEU A 470 -6.88 9.81 8.43
C LEU A 470 -6.14 10.61 9.50
N TYR A 471 -6.35 11.94 9.57
CA TYR A 471 -5.72 12.77 10.59
C TYR A 471 -6.24 12.44 12.00
N ALA A 472 -7.53 12.15 12.14
CA ALA A 472 -8.12 11.68 13.39
C ALA A 472 -7.47 10.36 13.84
N ALA A 473 -7.38 9.38 12.94
CA ALA A 473 -6.75 8.08 13.21
C ALA A 473 -5.27 8.23 13.60
N VAL A 474 -4.49 9.01 12.84
CA VAL A 474 -3.07 9.26 13.14
C VAL A 474 -2.90 9.90 14.53
N THR A 475 -3.70 10.92 14.84
CA THR A 475 -3.60 11.63 16.13
C THR A 475 -3.95 10.71 17.29
N GLU A 476 -4.97 9.87 17.11
CA GLU A 476 -5.38 8.87 18.11
C GLU A 476 -4.33 7.77 18.29
N ILE A 477 -3.71 7.29 17.21
CA ILE A 477 -2.61 6.31 17.29
C ILE A 477 -1.46 6.88 18.13
N LEU A 478 -1.04 8.13 17.89
CA LEU A 478 0.01 8.79 18.69
C LEU A 478 -0.37 8.89 20.17
N ARG A 479 -1.63 9.24 20.49
CA ARG A 479 -2.15 9.29 21.88
C ARG A 479 -2.10 7.94 22.56
N ARG A 480 -2.54 6.88 21.89
CA ARG A 480 -2.56 5.52 22.46
C ARG A 480 -1.17 4.93 22.65
N LEU A 481 -0.24 5.26 21.76
CA LEU A 481 1.18 4.94 21.90
C LEU A 481 1.87 5.83 22.95
N GLN A 482 1.20 6.83 23.51
CA GLN A 482 1.77 7.80 24.45
C GLN A 482 3.01 8.51 23.89
N ILE A 483 3.02 8.75 22.57
CA ILE A 483 4.06 9.52 21.90
C ILE A 483 3.71 11.01 21.97
N GLY A 484 4.61 11.81 22.53
CA GLY A 484 4.42 13.25 22.73
C GLY A 484 4.02 13.63 24.14
N THR A 485 3.62 14.88 24.28
CA THR A 485 3.19 15.48 25.56
C THR A 485 1.71 15.85 25.51
N PRO A 486 1.03 16.09 26.64
CA PRO A 486 -0.32 16.65 26.64
C PRO A 486 -0.46 17.93 25.80
N LYS A 487 0.57 18.79 25.79
CA LYS A 487 0.62 20.00 24.95
C LYS A 487 0.67 19.66 23.45
N SER A 488 1.49 18.68 23.06
CA SER A 488 1.57 18.20 21.67
C SER A 488 0.23 17.65 21.21
N HIS A 489 -0.45 16.86 22.05
CA HIS A 489 -1.77 16.32 21.75
C HIS A 489 -2.86 17.39 21.66
N GLN A 490 -2.81 18.41 22.53
CA GLN A 490 -3.75 19.52 22.51
C GLN A 490 -3.60 20.36 21.23
N ALA A 491 -2.38 20.57 20.75
CA ALA A 491 -2.13 21.27 19.50
C ALA A 491 -2.78 20.60 18.26
N LEU A 492 -3.09 19.30 18.36
CA LEU A 492 -3.72 18.51 17.29
C LEU A 492 -5.21 18.21 17.53
N GLU A 493 -5.83 18.79 18.57
CA GLU A 493 -7.22 18.47 18.95
C GLU A 493 -8.22 18.68 17.81
N ASN A 494 -8.04 19.75 17.03
CA ASN A 494 -8.90 20.06 15.88
C ASN A 494 -8.87 18.99 14.77
N PHE A 495 -7.79 18.19 14.71
CA PHE A 495 -7.65 17.07 13.77
C PHE A 495 -8.04 15.74 14.39
N HIS A 496 -7.90 15.59 15.71
CA HIS A 496 -8.31 14.40 16.44
C HIS A 496 -9.83 14.22 16.39
N SER A 497 -10.57 15.28 16.66
CA SER A 497 -12.03 15.25 16.74
C SER A 497 -12.62 16.44 15.95
N PRO A 498 -12.54 16.42 14.60
CA PRO A 498 -13.02 17.52 13.77
C PRO A 498 -14.51 17.76 14.00
N LYS A 499 -14.89 19.02 14.16
CA LYS A 499 -16.28 19.41 14.41
C LYS A 499 -17.12 19.21 13.16
N ILE A 500 -18.17 18.40 13.26
CA ILE A 500 -19.17 18.25 12.20
C ILE A 500 -20.28 19.28 12.45
N CYS A 501 -20.24 20.39 11.71
CA CYS A 501 -21.19 21.49 11.86
C CYS A 501 -22.19 21.55 10.69
N ASN A 502 -23.39 22.08 10.95
CA ASN A 502 -24.31 22.49 9.90
C ASN A 502 -23.94 23.88 9.32
N THR A 503 -24.72 24.36 8.34
CA THR A 503 -24.46 25.62 7.63
C THR A 503 -24.53 26.89 8.49
N VAL A 504 -25.14 26.82 9.68
CA VAL A 504 -25.19 27.93 10.65
C VAL A 504 -24.20 27.73 11.82
N GLY A 505 -23.32 26.73 11.74
CA GLY A 505 -22.25 26.52 12.71
C GLY A 505 -22.61 25.69 13.95
N VAL A 506 -23.80 25.07 13.98
CA VAL A 506 -24.19 24.19 15.09
C VAL A 506 -23.54 22.82 14.92
N ILE A 507 -22.92 22.31 15.99
CA ILE A 507 -22.37 20.95 16.03
C ILE A 507 -23.52 19.96 15.91
N THR A 508 -23.46 19.12 14.90
CA THR A 508 -24.54 18.20 14.50
C THR A 508 -24.09 16.76 14.42
N GLY A 509 -22.79 16.49 14.57
CA GLY A 509 -22.25 15.14 14.59
C GLY A 509 -20.95 15.02 15.38
N HIS A 510 -20.56 13.78 15.61
CA HIS A 510 -19.39 13.42 16.40
C HIS A 510 -18.50 12.45 15.63
N VAL A 511 -17.22 12.44 16.02
CA VAL A 511 -16.19 11.52 15.54
C VAL A 511 -15.79 10.64 16.72
N SER A 512 -15.82 9.33 16.55
CA SER A 512 -15.36 8.38 17.56
C SER A 512 -14.35 7.37 17.00
N HIS A 513 -13.41 6.98 17.85
CA HIS A 513 -12.23 6.20 17.47
C HIS A 513 -12.41 4.72 17.81
N SER A 514 -13.29 4.05 17.06
CA SER A 514 -13.67 2.64 17.26
C SER A 514 -12.66 1.66 16.63
N PHE A 515 -11.39 1.77 17.01
CA PHE A 515 -10.35 0.77 16.71
C PHE A 515 -9.55 0.43 17.96
N ARG A 516 -8.65 -0.55 17.92
CA ARG A 516 -7.65 -0.84 18.97
C ARG A 516 -6.27 -1.06 18.37
N LEU A 517 -5.22 -0.76 19.15
CA LEU A 517 -3.86 -1.16 18.81
C LEU A 517 -3.68 -2.61 19.29
N HIS A 518 -3.42 -3.51 18.35
CA HIS A 518 -3.13 -4.90 18.64
C HIS A 518 -1.62 -5.08 18.67
N PRO A 519 -1.01 -5.57 19.76
CA PRO A 519 0.40 -5.96 19.76
C PRO A 519 0.65 -7.04 18.71
N ALA A 520 1.80 -6.98 18.05
CA ALA A 520 2.21 -8.07 17.15
C ALA A 520 2.44 -9.36 17.96
N LEU A 521 1.89 -10.47 17.47
CA LEU A 521 2.05 -11.81 18.06
C LEU A 521 3.43 -12.40 17.81
#